data_AF-G8LEP2-F1
#
_entry.id   AF-G8LEP2-F1
#
_cell.length_a   1.000
_cell.length_b   1.000
_cell.length_c   1.000
_cell.angle_alpha   90.00
_cell.angle_beta   90.00
_cell.angle_gamma   90.00
#
_symmetry.space_group_name_H-M   'P 1'
#
loop_
_entity.id
_entity.type
_entity.pdbx_description
1 polymer ?
#
loop_
_entity_poly.entity_id
_entity_poly.type
_entity_poly.pdbx_seq_one_letter_code
_entity_poly.pdbx_strand_id
1 'polypeptide(L)'
;MMMIIVVCTDDPELVDIAAESVLNEPEVFLSYYKIFHSAIPPLGVEENLFIIAHGAFQGDEGRPVIGDRDGARDFYLNGEQCFINIRSVIPPGYKGRVFVDACQSATDSRKIDSFITTLQIQFLLNSLNTLVYGINGDSSGLIPLPDDSKWRLAKL
;
A
#
# COMPACT_ATOMS: atom_id res chain seq x y z
N MET A 1 1.93 0.09 16.92
CA MET A 1 3.19 0.25 16.18
C MET A 1 3.00 -0.35 14.80
N MET A 2 3.45 0.37 13.78
CA MET A 2 3.10 0.13 12.38
C MET A 2 4.31 0.39 11.48
N MET A 3 4.36 -0.28 10.34
CA MET A 3 5.43 -0.16 9.35
C MET A 3 4.89 0.49 8.07
N ILE A 4 5.67 1.40 7.50
CA ILE A 4 5.39 1.98 6.18
C ILE A 4 6.29 1.33 5.13
N ILE A 5 5.72 0.92 4.01
CA ILE A 5 6.42 0.50 2.80
C ILE A 5 6.16 1.54 1.72
N VAL A 6 7.22 2.13 1.20
CA VAL A 6 7.21 3.07 0.08
C VAL A 6 7.36 2.28 -1.21
N VAL A 7 6.36 2.35 -2.08
CA VAL A 7 6.34 1.67 -3.38
C VAL A 7 6.64 2.69 -4.48
N CYS A 8 7.93 2.92 -4.71
CA CYS A 8 8.45 3.78 -5.76
C CYS A 8 9.86 3.34 -6.15
N THR A 9 10.32 3.67 -7.35
CA THR A 9 11.70 3.42 -7.77
C THR A 9 12.65 4.51 -7.28
N ASP A 10 12.31 5.79 -7.39
CA ASP A 10 13.18 6.90 -6.99
C ASP A 10 12.39 8.19 -6.68
N ASP A 11 11.19 8.09 -6.11
CA ASP A 11 10.39 9.27 -5.79
C ASP A 11 10.82 9.88 -4.44
N PRO A 12 11.39 11.10 -4.40
CA PRO A 12 11.78 11.73 -3.15
C PRO A 12 10.58 12.23 -2.32
N GLU A 13 9.48 12.61 -2.96
CA GLU A 13 8.30 13.17 -2.29
C GLU A 13 7.60 12.10 -1.43
N LEU A 14 7.41 10.88 -1.94
CA LEU A 14 6.82 9.78 -1.18
C LEU A 14 7.69 9.35 0.00
N VAL A 15 9.01 9.49 -0.15
CA VAL A 15 9.98 9.18 0.91
C VAL A 15 9.94 10.26 1.98
N ASP A 16 9.87 11.52 1.58
CA ASP A 16 9.73 12.65 2.50
C ASP A 16 8.41 12.53 3.28
N ILE A 17 7.29 12.21 2.62
CA ILE A 17 6.00 11.97 3.29
C ILE A 17 6.10 10.83 4.32
N ALA A 18 6.74 9.71 3.96
CA ALA A 18 6.91 8.59 4.88
C ALA A 18 7.82 8.96 6.07
N ALA A 19 8.90 9.70 5.82
CA ALA A 19 9.82 10.17 6.85
C ALA A 19 9.15 11.17 7.80
N GLU A 20 8.40 12.14 7.25
CA GLU A 20 7.64 13.11 8.04
C GLU A 20 6.52 12.43 8.84
N SER A 21 5.86 11.40 8.30
CA SER A 21 4.83 10.66 9.02
C SER A 21 5.40 9.93 10.25
N VAL A 22 6.59 9.32 10.13
CA VAL A 22 7.31 8.72 11.26
C VAL A 22 7.75 9.77 12.28
N LEU A 23 8.20 10.94 11.82
CA LEU A 23 8.65 12.02 12.71
C LEU A 23 7.52 12.64 13.52
N ASN A 24 6.36 12.86 12.89
CA ASN A 24 5.22 13.53 13.50
C ASN A 24 4.36 12.60 14.36
N GLU A 25 4.27 11.30 14.00
CA GLU A 25 3.40 10.32 14.68
C GLU A 25 4.19 9.05 15.09
N PRO A 26 5.29 9.19 15.88
CA PRO A 26 6.19 8.08 16.19
C PRO A 26 5.55 6.95 17.02
N GLU A 27 4.46 7.22 17.73
CA GLU A 27 3.66 6.23 18.43
C GLU A 27 2.84 5.33 17.50
N VAL A 28 2.57 5.82 16.28
CA VAL A 28 1.83 5.11 15.24
C VAL A 28 2.80 4.46 14.26
N PHE A 29 3.65 5.26 13.62
CA PHE A 29 4.58 4.85 12.58
C PHE A 29 6.01 4.75 13.11
N LEU A 30 6.55 3.53 13.17
CA LEU A 30 7.87 3.29 13.76
C LEU A 30 9.00 3.45 12.74
N SER A 31 8.76 3.04 11.50
CA SER A 31 9.78 2.98 10.46
C SER A 31 9.16 2.96 9.07
N TYR A 32 9.96 3.36 8.08
CA TYR A 32 9.63 3.25 6.67
C TYR A 32 10.73 2.52 5.88
N TYR A 33 10.34 1.81 4.83
CA TYR A 33 11.26 1.10 3.94
C TYR A 33 10.86 1.29 2.48
N LYS A 34 11.82 1.44 1.58
CA LYS A 34 11.54 1.41 0.14
C LYS A 34 11.54 -0.02 -0.38
N ILE A 35 10.57 -0.34 -1.22
CA ILE A 35 10.56 -1.60 -1.97
C ILE A 35 11.81 -1.65 -2.90
N PHE A 36 12.47 -2.80 -2.97
CA PHE A 36 13.70 -3.07 -3.75
C PHE A 36 15.02 -2.41 -3.33
N HIS A 37 15.05 -1.58 -2.29
CA HIS A 37 16.31 -0.93 -1.88
C HIS A 37 17.08 -1.70 -0.80
N SER A 38 16.36 -2.25 0.16
CA SER A 38 16.94 -2.92 1.33
C SER A 38 16.05 -4.09 1.75
N ALA A 39 16.64 -5.04 2.46
CA ALA A 39 15.87 -6.07 3.14
C ALA A 39 14.90 -5.39 4.14
N ILE A 40 13.61 -5.67 3.99
CA ILE A 40 12.56 -5.16 4.87
C ILE A 40 12.36 -6.21 5.98
N PRO A 41 12.41 -5.85 7.27
CA PRO A 41 12.20 -6.81 8.33
C PRO A 41 10.76 -7.36 8.30
N PRO A 42 10.53 -8.59 8.78
CA PRO A 42 9.18 -9.12 8.93
C PRO A 42 8.35 -8.27 9.89
N LEU A 43 7.05 -8.16 9.61
CA LEU A 43 6.08 -7.53 10.49
C LEU A 43 5.85 -8.37 11.75
N GLY A 44 5.42 -7.71 12.82
CA GLY A 44 4.72 -8.37 13.91
C GLY A 44 3.40 -8.98 13.43
N VAL A 45 2.92 -10.04 14.10
CA VAL A 45 1.68 -10.74 13.71
C VAL A 45 0.47 -9.80 13.71
N GLU A 46 0.41 -8.82 14.60
CA GLU A 46 -0.69 -7.84 14.72
C GLU A 46 -0.30 -6.44 14.24
N GLU A 47 0.92 -6.28 13.71
CA GLU A 47 1.41 -5.01 13.21
C GLU A 47 0.67 -4.62 11.93
N ASN A 48 0.19 -3.39 11.82
CA ASN A 48 -0.41 -2.93 10.58
C ASN A 48 0.68 -2.53 9.57
N LEU A 49 0.41 -2.84 8.31
CA LEU A 49 1.24 -2.46 7.18
C LEU A 49 0.60 -1.27 6.45
N PHE A 50 1.37 -0.20 6.27
CA PHE A 50 1.03 0.92 5.42
C PHE A 50 1.84 0.82 4.13
N ILE A 51 1.20 1.07 3.00
CA ILE A 51 1.81 1.10 1.68
C ILE A 51 1.52 2.48 1.11
N ILE A 52 2.56 3.25 0.83
CA ILE A 52 2.44 4.56 0.16
C ILE A 52 2.95 4.45 -1.28
N ALA A 53 2.18 4.97 -2.22
CA ALA A 53 2.51 4.99 -3.64
C ALA A 53 1.80 6.14 -4.35
N HIS A 54 2.27 6.47 -5.55
CA HIS A 54 1.50 7.30 -6.46
C HIS A 54 0.22 6.60 -6.93
N GLY A 55 -0.71 7.42 -7.40
CA GLY A 55 -2.11 7.07 -7.65
C GLY A 55 -2.33 5.79 -8.47
N ALA A 56 -3.49 5.19 -8.26
CA ALA A 56 -3.95 4.06 -9.02
C ALA A 56 -4.30 4.49 -10.45
N PHE A 57 -3.52 4.04 -11.43
CA PHE A 57 -3.82 4.21 -12.85
C PHE A 57 -4.44 2.92 -13.41
N GLN A 58 -5.07 3.02 -14.58
CA GLN A 58 -5.28 1.83 -15.41
C GLN A 58 -3.95 1.50 -16.08
N GLY A 59 -3.30 0.44 -15.60
CA GLY A 59 -2.09 -0.10 -16.20
C GLY A 59 -2.40 -0.91 -17.47
N ASP A 60 -1.43 -1.70 -17.89
CA ASP A 60 -1.59 -2.60 -19.02
C ASP A 60 -2.81 -3.51 -18.85
N GLU A 61 -3.53 -3.76 -19.94
CA GLU A 61 -4.81 -4.52 -19.96
C GLU A 61 -5.98 -3.88 -19.19
N GLY A 62 -5.85 -2.62 -18.73
CA GLY A 62 -6.91 -1.91 -18.01
C GLY A 62 -7.05 -2.32 -16.54
N ARG A 63 -6.06 -3.03 -15.97
CA ARG A 63 -6.06 -3.41 -14.55
C ARG A 63 -5.63 -2.25 -13.66
N PRO A 64 -6.13 -2.15 -12.41
CA PRO A 64 -5.68 -1.13 -11.48
C PRO A 64 -4.24 -1.41 -11.05
N VAL A 65 -3.39 -0.39 -11.11
CA VAL A 65 -1.97 -0.47 -10.69
C VAL A 65 -1.61 0.73 -9.84
N ILE A 66 -0.74 0.55 -8.85
CA ILE A 66 -0.09 1.65 -8.10
C ILE A 66 1.37 1.77 -8.51
N GLY A 67 1.96 2.95 -8.36
CA GLY A 67 3.37 3.17 -8.68
C GLY A 67 3.58 4.50 -9.38
N ASP A 68 4.79 4.73 -9.85
CA ASP A 68 5.26 6.03 -10.31
C ASP A 68 5.35 6.09 -11.85
N ARG A 69 4.98 7.26 -12.38
CA ARG A 69 5.14 7.62 -13.78
C ARG A 69 6.21 8.69 -13.90
N ASP A 70 7.46 8.28 -13.80
CA ASP A 70 8.59 9.16 -14.13
C ASP A 70 9.00 8.93 -15.59
N GLY A 71 9.05 10.01 -16.38
CA GLY A 71 9.16 10.00 -17.85
C GLY A 71 10.38 9.26 -18.44
N ALA A 72 11.33 8.82 -17.61
CA ALA A 72 12.43 7.94 -18.01
C ALA A 72 12.16 6.44 -17.76
N ARG A 73 11.35 6.08 -16.74
CA ARG A 73 11.02 4.70 -16.34
C ARG A 73 9.70 4.64 -15.57
N ASP A 74 8.62 4.35 -16.28
CA ASP A 74 7.35 3.96 -15.69
C ASP A 74 7.52 2.71 -14.80
N PHE A 75 7.06 2.76 -13.55
CA PHE A 75 7.06 1.65 -12.61
C PHE A 75 5.66 1.46 -12.03
N TYR A 76 5.06 0.30 -12.27
CA TYR A 76 3.71 -0.01 -11.76
C TYR A 76 3.62 -1.43 -11.22
N LEU A 77 2.81 -1.61 -10.19
CA LEU A 77 2.43 -2.91 -9.63
C LEU A 77 0.91 -3.03 -9.61
N ASN A 78 0.38 -4.12 -10.15
CA ASN A 78 -0.98 -4.57 -9.85
C ASN A 78 -1.03 -5.26 -8.47
N GLY A 79 -2.22 -5.65 -7.99
CA GLY A 79 -2.38 -6.28 -6.67
C GLY A 79 -1.57 -7.58 -6.48
N GLU A 80 -1.46 -8.41 -7.52
CA GLU A 80 -0.65 -9.64 -7.49
C GLU A 80 0.85 -9.33 -7.36
N GLN A 81 1.35 -8.43 -8.20
CA GLN A 81 2.74 -8.01 -8.18
C GLN A 81 3.08 -7.33 -6.86
N CYS A 82 2.21 -6.48 -6.33
CA CYS A 82 2.38 -5.87 -5.01
C CYS A 82 2.51 -6.96 -3.93
N PHE A 83 1.58 -7.92 -3.88
CA PHE A 83 1.64 -9.02 -2.92
C PHE A 83 2.94 -9.82 -3.01
N ILE A 84 3.39 -10.19 -4.22
CA ILE A 84 4.64 -10.96 -4.43
C ILE A 84 5.84 -10.23 -3.82
N ASN A 85 5.89 -8.90 -3.93
CA ASN A 85 7.00 -8.12 -3.44
C ASN A 85 6.98 -7.89 -1.93
N ILE A 86 5.79 -7.89 -1.30
CA ILE A 86 5.67 -7.73 0.17
C ILE A 86 5.54 -9.06 0.92
N ARG A 87 5.25 -10.20 0.27
CA ARG A 87 4.93 -11.46 0.98
C ARG A 87 6.01 -11.93 1.95
N SER A 88 7.28 -11.57 1.70
CA SER A 88 8.41 -11.92 2.57
C SER A 88 8.37 -11.20 3.92
N VAL A 89 7.67 -10.06 4.01
CA VAL A 89 7.50 -9.31 5.26
C VAL A 89 6.28 -9.78 6.05
N ILE A 90 5.37 -10.54 5.43
CA ILE A 90 4.13 -11.01 6.06
C ILE A 90 4.43 -12.29 6.86
N PRO A 91 4.35 -12.26 8.21
CA PRO A 91 4.64 -13.44 9.02
C PRO A 91 3.52 -14.50 8.92
N PRO A 92 3.82 -15.78 9.24
CA PRO A 92 2.78 -16.79 9.40
C PRO A 92 1.72 -16.37 10.42
N GLY A 93 0.44 -16.53 10.06
CA GLY A 93 -0.68 -16.19 10.93
C GLY A 93 -0.94 -14.69 11.10
N TYR A 94 -0.41 -13.85 10.21
CA TYR A 94 -0.61 -12.40 10.20
C TYR A 94 -2.09 -12.00 10.34
N LYS A 95 -2.36 -11.07 11.27
CA LYS A 95 -3.65 -10.50 11.64
C LYS A 95 -3.71 -8.98 11.52
N GLY A 96 -2.58 -8.35 11.21
CA GLY A 96 -2.52 -6.93 10.92
C GLY A 96 -3.39 -6.56 9.71
N ARG A 97 -3.74 -5.28 9.63
CA ARG A 97 -4.45 -4.70 8.49
C ARG A 97 -3.45 -4.11 7.51
N VAL A 98 -3.84 -3.99 6.26
CA VAL A 98 -3.04 -3.35 5.22
C VAL A 98 -3.74 -2.07 4.78
N PHE A 99 -3.03 -0.95 4.76
CA PHE A 99 -3.55 0.36 4.35
C PHE A 99 -2.76 0.83 3.13
N VAL A 100 -3.44 1.13 2.03
CA VAL A 100 -2.84 1.57 0.77
C VAL A 100 -3.15 3.04 0.55
N ASP A 101 -2.18 3.87 0.91
CA ASP A 101 -2.17 5.30 0.65
C ASP A 101 -1.69 5.58 -0.78
N ALA A 102 -2.63 5.55 -1.71
CA ALA A 102 -2.43 5.94 -3.10
C ALA A 102 -3.74 6.51 -3.63
N CYS A 103 -3.67 7.59 -4.43
CA CYS A 103 -4.86 8.21 -5.00
C CYS A 103 -5.74 7.16 -5.70
N GLN A 104 -7.04 7.18 -5.48
CA GLN A 104 -8.00 6.27 -6.13
C GLN A 104 -7.74 4.76 -5.91
N SER A 105 -6.94 4.36 -4.91
CA SER A 105 -6.64 2.95 -4.64
C SER A 105 -7.88 2.11 -4.30
N ALA A 106 -8.91 2.75 -3.77
CA ALA A 106 -10.20 2.14 -3.43
C ALA A 106 -11.31 2.39 -4.47
N THR A 107 -11.00 3.02 -5.60
CA THR A 107 -12.00 3.41 -6.60
C THR A 107 -12.38 2.23 -7.48
N ASP A 108 -13.57 1.67 -7.24
CA ASP A 108 -14.19 0.68 -8.12
C ASP A 108 -14.80 1.37 -9.36
N SER A 109 -14.72 0.72 -10.52
CA SER A 109 -15.54 1.08 -11.69
C SER A 109 -16.52 -0.04 -12.00
N ARG A 110 -17.57 0.23 -12.80
CA ARG A 110 -18.59 -0.79 -13.16
C ARG A 110 -18.04 -2.04 -13.88
N LYS A 111 -16.76 -2.04 -14.27
CA LYS A 111 -16.11 -3.12 -15.03
C LYS A 111 -14.75 -3.57 -14.48
N ILE A 112 -14.22 -2.85 -13.48
CA ILE A 112 -12.84 -3.05 -13.02
C ILE A 112 -12.85 -2.90 -11.50
N ASP A 113 -12.42 -3.95 -10.82
CA ASP A 113 -12.21 -3.97 -9.37
C ASP A 113 -11.16 -2.92 -8.98
N SER A 114 -11.26 -2.35 -7.78
CA SER A 114 -10.22 -1.45 -7.27
C SER A 114 -8.90 -2.18 -7.00
N PHE A 115 -7.80 -1.42 -6.93
CA PHE A 115 -6.49 -1.98 -6.60
C PHE A 115 -6.53 -2.77 -5.29
N ILE A 116 -7.13 -2.20 -4.24
CA ILE A 116 -7.22 -2.85 -2.93
C ILE A 116 -8.04 -4.14 -2.96
N THR A 117 -9.07 -4.24 -3.81
CA THR A 117 -9.82 -5.49 -4.00
C THR A 117 -8.92 -6.56 -4.62
N THR A 118 -8.17 -6.22 -5.67
CA THR A 118 -7.24 -7.18 -6.29
C THR A 118 -6.14 -7.63 -5.32
N LEU A 119 -5.65 -6.74 -4.46
CA LEU A 119 -4.66 -7.05 -3.42
C LEU A 119 -5.25 -7.93 -2.31
N GLN A 120 -6.47 -7.64 -1.83
CA GLN A 120 -7.13 -8.46 -0.80
C GLN A 120 -7.37 -9.89 -1.26
N ILE A 121 -7.70 -10.09 -2.54
CA ILE A 121 -7.82 -11.43 -3.14
C ILE A 121 -6.51 -12.22 -2.99
N GLN A 122 -5.34 -11.58 -3.13
CA GLN A 122 -4.05 -12.27 -2.98
C GLN A 122 -3.80 -12.74 -1.56
N PHE A 123 -4.17 -11.93 -0.55
CA PHE A 123 -4.13 -12.38 0.84
C PHE A 123 -5.02 -13.61 1.06
N LEU A 124 -6.25 -13.58 0.55
CA LEU A 124 -7.19 -14.70 0.67
C LEU A 124 -6.69 -15.98 -0.01
N LEU A 125 -6.16 -15.87 -1.24
CA LEU A 125 -5.59 -17.01 -1.98
C LEU A 125 -4.40 -17.63 -1.26
N ASN A 126 -3.72 -16.87 -0.40
CA ASN A 126 -2.60 -17.33 0.44
C ASN A 126 -3.04 -17.68 1.87
N SER A 127 -4.34 -17.95 2.09
CA SER A 127 -4.91 -18.35 3.39
C SER A 127 -4.74 -17.29 4.50
N LEU A 128 -4.64 -16.01 4.13
CA LEU A 128 -4.59 -14.88 5.06
C LEU A 128 -5.90 -14.10 4.98
N ASN A 129 -6.62 -14.01 6.10
CA ASN A 129 -7.86 -13.23 6.20
C ASN A 129 -7.58 -11.76 6.54
N THR A 130 -6.66 -11.15 5.81
CA THR A 130 -6.19 -9.78 6.02
C THR A 130 -7.14 -8.79 5.36
N LEU A 131 -7.53 -7.76 6.11
CA LEU A 131 -8.34 -6.66 5.60
C LEU A 131 -7.44 -5.62 4.94
N VAL A 132 -7.78 -5.22 3.72
CA VAL A 132 -7.06 -4.21 2.93
C VAL A 132 -7.91 -2.97 2.79
N TYR A 133 -7.34 -1.82 3.11
CA TYR A 133 -7.95 -0.51 3.06
C TYR A 133 -7.25 0.37 2.03
N GLY A 134 -7.98 1.31 1.41
CA GLY A 134 -7.43 2.29 0.50
C GLY A 134 -8.18 3.62 0.56
N ILE A 135 -7.88 4.52 -0.37
CA ILE A 135 -8.43 5.88 -0.42
C ILE A 135 -9.25 6.07 -1.70
N ASN A 136 -10.40 6.73 -1.56
CA ASN A 136 -11.14 7.30 -2.69
C ASN A 136 -10.75 8.77 -2.84
N GLY A 137 -10.39 9.20 -4.05
CA GLY A 137 -9.93 10.58 -4.27
C GLY A 137 -8.41 10.72 -4.21
N ASP A 138 -7.97 11.95 -4.05
CA ASP A 138 -6.56 12.30 -4.02
C ASP A 138 -5.98 12.05 -2.63
N SER A 139 -4.85 11.36 -2.58
CA SER A 139 -3.98 11.37 -1.41
C SER A 139 -3.13 12.64 -1.44
N SER A 140 -3.02 13.30 -0.28
CA SER A 140 -2.20 14.50 -0.11
C SER A 140 -1.84 14.68 1.36
N GLY A 141 -0.62 15.20 1.59
CA GLY A 141 -0.08 15.39 2.94
C GLY A 141 0.47 14.11 3.55
N LEU A 142 0.46 14.06 4.89
CA LEU A 142 0.93 12.89 5.66
C LEU A 142 0.02 11.69 5.48
N ILE A 143 0.58 10.49 5.73
CA ILE A 143 -0.17 9.23 5.69
C ILE A 143 -1.31 9.30 6.73
N PRO A 144 -2.58 9.08 6.32
CA PRO A 144 -3.69 9.11 7.27
C PRO A 144 -3.53 8.08 8.39
N LEU A 145 -3.93 8.46 9.60
CA LEU A 145 -3.91 7.54 10.74
C LEU A 145 -4.89 6.36 10.52
N PRO A 146 -4.68 5.19 11.15
CA PRO A 146 -5.48 3.99 10.89
C PRO A 146 -6.98 4.12 11.15
N ASP A 147 -7.36 5.05 12.03
CA ASP A 147 -8.73 5.38 12.40
C ASP A 147 -9.33 6.52 11.56
N ASP A 148 -8.57 7.06 10.60
CA ASP A 148 -9.03 8.11 9.71
C ASP A 148 -10.22 7.63 8.86
N SER A 149 -11.26 8.45 8.82
CA SER A 149 -12.47 8.26 8.03
C SER A 149 -12.25 8.23 6.50
N LYS A 150 -11.05 8.54 6.00
CA LYS A 150 -10.66 8.40 4.59
C LYS A 150 -10.53 6.95 4.16
N TRP A 151 -10.20 6.04 5.08
CA TRP A 151 -9.99 4.63 4.75
C TRP A 151 -11.26 3.95 4.28
N ARG A 152 -11.16 3.24 3.16
CA ARG A 152 -12.23 2.43 2.56
C ARG A 152 -11.77 0.99 2.53
N LEU A 153 -12.57 0.12 3.12
CA LEU A 153 -12.33 -1.31 3.06
C LEU A 153 -12.57 -1.83 1.64
N ALA A 154 -11.72 -2.73 1.18
CA ALA A 154 -11.90 -3.41 -0.09
C ALA A 154 -13.25 -4.16 -0.12
N LYS A 155 -13.91 -4.16 -1.27
CA LYS A 155 -15.17 -4.88 -1.50
C LYS A 155 -14.86 -6.12 -2.32
N LEU A 156 -15.11 -7.28 -1.72
CA LEU A 156 -15.03 -8.60 -2.36
C LEU A 156 -16.39 -9.00 -2.94
#